data_AF-A0A961XZG0-F1
#
_entry.id   AF-A0A961XZG0-F1
#
_cell.length_a   1.000
_cell.length_b   1.000
_cell.length_c   1.000
_cell.angle_alpha   90.00
_cell.angle_beta   90.00
_cell.angle_gamma   90.00
#
_symmetry.space_group_name_H-M   'P 1'
#
loop_
_entity.id
_entity.type
_entity.pdbx_description
1 polymer ?
#
loop_
_entity_poly.entity_id
_entity_poly.type
_entity_poly.pdbx_seq_one_letter_code
_entity_poly.pdbx_strand_id
1 'polypeptide(L)' 'MKPWKSILAAAVLALASSTAAMAARTDLVVGVVLEPPHLDPTAGAAAAIDEIVYANVFEGLTRITETGEVAPDLA' A
#
# COMPACT_ATOMS: atom_id res chain seq x y z
N MET A 1 -19.88 22.21 41.56
CA MET A 1 -18.95 21.07 41.38
C MET A 1 -17.57 21.61 41.05
N LYS A 2 -16.50 21.12 41.69
CA LYS A 2 -15.15 21.71 41.56
C LYS A 2 -14.66 21.60 40.11
N PRO A 3 -14.25 22.70 39.44
CA PRO A 3 -14.07 22.77 37.97
C PRO A 3 -13.03 21.77 37.44
N TRP A 4 -12.11 21.32 38.30
CA TRP A 4 -11.16 20.25 38.04
C TRP A 4 -11.79 18.96 37.51
N LYS A 5 -12.96 18.55 38.03
CA LYS A 5 -13.64 17.32 37.58
C LYS A 5 -14.17 17.47 36.15
N SER A 6 -14.69 18.64 35.81
CA SER A 6 -15.18 18.95 34.47
C SER A 6 -14.04 19.03 33.45
N ILE A 7 -12.90 19.59 33.85
CA ILE A 7 -11.69 19.66 33.02
C ILE A 7 -11.15 18.24 32.73
N LEU A 8 -11.05 17.39 33.75
CA LEU A 8 -10.64 15.99 33.58
C LEU A 8 -11.58 15.22 32.66
N ALA A 9 -12.90 15.37 32.83
CA ALA A 9 -13.88 14.71 31.99
C ALA A 9 -13.78 15.16 30.52
N ALA A 10 -13.61 16.47 30.28
CA ALA A 10 -13.41 17.02 28.95
C ALA A 10 -12.11 16.53 28.30
N ALA A 11 -11.03 16.43 29.07
CA ALA A 11 -9.75 15.91 28.58
C ALA A 11 -9.83 14.43 28.19
N VAL A 12 -10.53 13.60 28.99
CA VAL A 12 -10.76 12.18 28.66
C VAL A 12 -11.62 12.04 27.41
N LEU A 13 -12.67 12.85 27.25
CA LEU A 13 -13.49 12.86 26.03
C LEU A 13 -12.68 13.28 24.79
N ALA A 14 -11.85 14.32 24.91
CA ALA A 14 -11.00 14.78 23.81
C ALA A 14 -10.00 13.69 23.40
N LEU A 15 -9.36 13.02 24.37
CA LEU A 15 -8.43 11.92 24.09
C LEU A 15 -9.14 10.71 23.46
N ALA A 16 -10.32 10.34 23.96
CA ALA A 16 -11.13 9.26 23.39
C ALA A 16 -11.64 9.57 21.97
N SER A 17 -11.83 10.85 21.63
CA SER A 17 -12.22 11.26 20.27
C SER A 17 -11.06 11.26 19.27
N SER A 18 -9.80 11.29 19.74
CA SER A 18 -8.61 11.30 18.88
C SER A 18 -8.20 9.93 18.34
N THR A 19 -8.72 8.83 18.91
CA THR A 19 -8.30 7.46 18.53
C THR A 19 -8.99 6.93 17.27
N ALA A 20 -10.00 7.63 16.72
CA ALA A 20 -10.88 7.07 15.70
C ALA A 20 -10.69 7.60 14.25
N ALA A 21 -9.72 8.48 13.96
CA ALA A 21 -9.82 9.25 12.71
C ALA A 21 -8.52 9.55 11.91
N MET A 22 -7.49 8.69 11.95
CA MET A 22 -6.38 8.78 10.98
C MET A 22 -5.86 7.40 10.54
N ALA A 23 -6.72 6.58 9.95
CA ALA A 23 -6.21 5.50 9.10
C ALA A 23 -5.69 6.14 7.81
N ALA A 24 -4.39 6.05 7.56
CA ALA A 24 -3.82 6.46 6.28
C ALA A 24 -4.42 5.59 5.17
N ARG A 25 -4.60 6.15 3.98
CA ARG A 25 -4.99 5.38 2.80
C ARG A 25 -3.92 4.30 2.55
N THR A 26 -4.37 3.06 2.37
CA THR A 26 -3.52 1.91 2.06
C THR A 26 -3.68 1.47 0.60
N ASP A 27 -4.30 2.32 -0.23
CA ASP A 27 -4.56 2.08 -1.64
C ASP A 27 -3.83 3.10 -2.52
N LEU A 28 -3.50 2.67 -3.73
CA LEU A 28 -2.80 3.46 -4.73
C LEU A 28 -3.52 3.28 -6.07
N VAL A 29 -3.68 4.37 -6.83
CA VAL A 29 -4.19 4.33 -8.21
C VAL A 29 -3.06 4.75 -9.15
N VAL A 30 -2.65 3.82 -10.01
CA VAL A 30 -1.58 4.04 -11.00
C VAL A 30 -2.18 3.94 -12.40
N GLY A 31 -1.92 4.94 -13.24
CA GLY A 31 -2.32 4.93 -14.64
C GLY A 31 -1.31 4.20 -15.51
N VAL A 32 -1.80 3.32 -16.38
CA VAL A 32 -1.00 2.57 -17.35
C VAL A 32 -1.43 2.95 -18.76
N VAL A 33 -0.49 3.03 -19.70
CA VAL A 33 -0.75 3.53 -21.07
C VAL A 33 -1.54 2.53 -21.92
N LEU A 34 -1.25 1.24 -21.78
CA LEU A 34 -1.83 0.17 -22.58
C LEU A 34 -2.57 -0.82 -21.68
N GLU A 35 -3.71 -1.31 -22.16
CA GLU A 35 -4.40 -2.41 -21.49
C GLU A 35 -3.72 -3.76 -21.83
N PRO A 36 -3.45 -4.63 -20.84
CA PRO A 36 -2.89 -5.94 -21.11
C PRO A 36 -3.93 -6.84 -21.82
N PRO A 37 -3.55 -7.58 -22.88
CA PRO A 37 -4.49 -8.45 -23.62
C PRO A 37 -4.90 -9.70 -22.83
N HIS A 38 -4.06 -10.13 -21.90
CA HIS A 38 -4.27 -11.22 -20.94
C HIS A 38 -3.28 -11.06 -19.76
N LEU A 39 -3.39 -11.90 -18.74
CA LEU A 39 -2.54 -11.85 -17.54
C LEU A 39 -1.46 -12.94 -17.47
N ASP A 40 -1.25 -13.69 -18.54
CA ASP A 40 -0.17 -14.67 -18.63
C ASP A 40 1.16 -13.98 -19.02
N PRO A 41 2.15 -13.89 -18.10
CA PRO A 41 3.46 -13.26 -18.36
C PRO A 41 4.34 -14.08 -19.32
N THR A 42 3.96 -15.31 -19.65
CA THR A 42 4.73 -16.20 -20.54
C THR A 42 4.20 -16.21 -21.98
N ALA A 43 2.95 -15.77 -22.18
CA ALA A 43 2.27 -15.88 -23.47
C ALA A 43 2.34 -14.63 -24.35
N GLY A 44 2.80 -13.49 -23.83
CA GLY A 44 2.79 -12.21 -24.55
C GLY A 44 3.97 -11.30 -24.22
N ALA A 45 4.32 -10.41 -25.16
CA ALA A 45 5.41 -9.44 -25.03
C ALA A 45 4.93 -8.01 -24.72
N ALA A 46 3.64 -7.83 -24.41
CA ALA A 46 3.10 -6.52 -24.07
C ALA A 46 3.64 -6.09 -22.70
N ALA A 47 4.35 -4.97 -22.64
CA ALA A 47 4.94 -4.44 -21.41
C ALA A 47 3.91 -4.22 -20.28
N ALA A 48 2.66 -3.90 -20.65
CA ALA A 48 1.56 -3.75 -19.70
C ALA A 48 1.21 -5.04 -18.95
N ILE A 49 1.61 -6.22 -19.44
CA ILE A 49 1.43 -7.48 -18.70
C ILE A 49 2.33 -7.45 -17.46
N ASP A 50 3.63 -7.23 -17.65
CA ASP A 50 4.61 -7.21 -16.55
C ASP A 50 4.33 -6.08 -15.56
N GLU A 51 3.95 -4.88 -16.03
CA GLU A 51 3.58 -3.75 -15.17
C GLU A 51 2.44 -4.07 -14.20
N ILE A 52 1.50 -4.93 -14.59
CA ILE A 52 0.33 -5.30 -13.78
C ILE A 52 0.61 -6.54 -12.93
N VAL A 53 1.35 -7.54 -13.44
CA VAL A 53 1.46 -8.84 -12.75
C VAL A 53 2.71 -8.98 -11.90
N TYR A 54 3.84 -8.39 -12.30
CA TYR A 54 5.10 -8.49 -11.55
C TYR A 54 5.00 -7.73 -10.23
N ALA A 55 5.38 -8.39 -9.12
CA ALA A 55 5.35 -7.86 -7.74
C ALA A 55 3.97 -7.40 -7.24
N ASN A 56 2.91 -7.66 -8.00
CA ASN A 56 1.51 -7.41 -7.61
C ASN A 56 0.73 -8.72 -7.50
N VAL A 57 0.89 -9.61 -8.49
CA VAL A 57 0.22 -10.93 -8.57
C VAL A 57 1.23 -12.07 -8.46
N PHE A 58 2.39 -11.93 -9.11
CA PHE A 58 3.46 -12.92 -9.10
C PHE A 58 4.73 -12.38 -8.46
N GLU A 59 5.48 -13.27 -7.82
CA GLU A 59 6.76 -13.01 -7.16
C GLU A 59 7.88 -13.73 -7.91
N GLY A 60 9.02 -13.06 -8.10
CA GLY A 60 10.17 -13.60 -8.83
C GLY A 60 11.11 -14.39 -7.92
N LEU A 61 12.13 -15.01 -8.51
CA LEU A 61 13.26 -15.56 -7.72
C LEU A 61 14.18 -14.46 -7.21
N THR A 62 14.26 -13.36 -7.96
CA THR A 62 15.03 -12.17 -7.63
C THR A 62 14.17 -10.94 -7.90
N ARG A 63 14.55 -9.83 -7.28
CA ARG A 63 13.95 -8.52 -7.47
C ARG A 63 15.01 -7.45 -7.68
N ILE A 64 14.62 -6.36 -8.31
CA ILE A 64 15.43 -5.15 -8.42
C ILE A 64 15.09 -4.22 -7.26
N THR A 65 16.09 -3.83 -6.47
CA THR A 65 15.90 -2.90 -5.36
C THR A 65 15.75 -1.46 -5.87
N GLU A 66 15.35 -0.55 -4.98
CA GLU A 66 15.27 0.90 -5.27
C GLU A 66 16.60 1.51 -5.73
N THR A 67 17.72 0.88 -5.40
CA THR A 67 19.07 1.28 -5.84
C THR A 67 19.49 0.63 -7.17
N GLY A 68 18.65 -0.21 -7.76
CA GLY A 68 18.93 -0.93 -9.01
C GLY A 68 19.74 -2.22 -8.84
N GLU A 69 19.98 -2.66 -7.60
CA GLU A 69 20.71 -3.90 -7.33
C GLU A 69 19.79 -5.12 -7.46
N VAL A 70 20.35 -6.24 -7.93
CA VAL A 70 19.64 -7.54 -7.93
C VAL A 70 19.72 -8.15 -6.54
N ALA A 71 18.58 -8.35 -5.90
CA ALA A 71 18.46 -9.01 -4.60
C ALA A 71 17.63 -10.30 -4.71
N PRO A 72 17.84 -11.29 -3.81
CA PRO A 72 16.95 -12.45 -3.73
C PRO A 72 15.53 -12.03 -3.34
N ASP A 73 14.56 -12.80 -3.84
CA ASP A 73 13.15 -12.71 -3.49
C ASP A 73 12.66 -14.10 -3.02
N LEU A 74 12.06 -14.92 -3.89
CA LEU A 74 11.69 -16.31 -3.53
C LEU A 74 12.87 -17.29 -3.35
N ALA A 75 14.06 -16.96 -3.86
CA ALA A 75 15.21 -17.87 -3.90
C ALA A 75 16.11 -17.79 -2.66
#